data_AF-A0A523JQ54-F1
#
_entry.id   AF-A0A523JQ54-F1
#
_cell.length_a   1.000
_cell.length_b   1.000
_cell.length_c   1.000
_cell.angle_alpha   90.00
_cell.angle_beta   90.00
_cell.angle_gamma   90.00
#
_symmetry.space_group_name_H-M   'P 1'
#
loop_
_entity.id
_entity.type
_entity.pdbx_description
1 polymer ?
#
loop_
_entity_poly.entity_id
_entity_poly.type
_entity_poly.pdbx_seq_one_letter_code
_entity_poly.pdbx_strand_id
1 'polypeptide(L)' 'MMKKLLIGAGTAAFLSLAAASIHAEATAEQIASLGGDAYTPFGAIRTGNADGSIPEWTGGLASAAEAGFP' A
#
# COMPACT_ATOMS: atom_id res chain seq x y z
N MET A 1 15.74 -29.15 34.53
CA MET A 1 15.55 -29.43 33.09
C MET A 1 14.18 -28.96 32.59
N MET A 2 13.07 -29.33 33.23
CA MET A 2 11.69 -28.91 32.87
C MET A 2 11.46 -27.38 32.79
N LYS A 3 12.12 -26.59 33.64
CA LYS A 3 11.98 -25.13 33.68
C LYS A 3 12.50 -24.44 32.40
N LYS A 4 13.56 -24.96 31.78
CA LYS A 4 14.10 -24.46 30.50
C LYS A 4 13.19 -24.84 29.33
N LEU A 5 12.56 -26.02 29.41
CA LEU A 5 11.60 -26.51 28.41
C LEU A 5 10.32 -25.67 28.41
N LEU A 6 9.80 -25.32 29.59
CA LEU A 6 8.62 -24.45 29.74
C LEU A 6 8.86 -23.03 29.24
N ILE A 7 10.04 -22.46 29.52
CA ILE A 7 10.43 -21.12 29.02
C ILE A 7 10.57 -21.13 27.48
N GLY A 8 11.19 -22.18 26.92
CA GLY A 8 11.32 -22.32 25.46
C GLY A 8 9.98 -22.44 24.75
N ALA A 9 9.08 -23.29 25.27
CA ALA A 9 7.73 -23.48 24.71
C ALA A 9 6.88 -22.20 24.81
N GLY A 10 6.93 -21.49 25.93
CA GLY A 10 6.22 -20.22 26.11
C GLY A 10 6.73 -19.14 25.15
N THR A 11 8.04 -19.04 24.95
CA THR A 11 8.64 -18.06 24.03
C THR A 11 8.26 -18.35 22.58
N ALA A 12 8.29 -19.62 22.16
CA ALA A 12 7.88 -20.02 20.82
C ALA A 12 6.38 -19.76 20.55
N ALA A 13 5.51 -20.04 21.53
CA ALA A 13 4.08 -19.76 21.42
C ALA A 13 3.79 -18.25 21.30
N PHE A 14 4.49 -17.43 22.07
CA PHE A 14 4.35 -15.97 22.01
C PHE A 14 4.79 -15.40 20.67
N LEU A 15 5.94 -15.85 20.13
CA LEU A 15 6.44 -15.39 18.83
C LEU A 15 5.52 -15.81 17.68
N SER A 16 4.96 -17.02 17.72
CA SER A 16 4.00 -17.49 16.71
C SER A 16 2.70 -16.68 16.71
N LEU A 17 2.21 -16.25 17.88
CA LEU A 17 1.03 -15.37 17.96
C LEU A 17 1.34 -13.95 17.47
N ALA A 18 2.52 -13.42 17.77
CA ALA A 18 2.94 -12.09 17.33
C ALA A 18 3.11 -12.00 15.81
N ALA A 19 3.51 -13.10 15.14
CA ALA A 19 3.63 -13.16 13.69
C ALA A 19 2.27 -13.07 12.96
N ALA A 20 1.16 -13.42 13.60
CA ALA A 20 -0.18 -13.40 12.99
C ALA A 20 -0.79 -11.99 12.89
N SER A 21 -0.15 -10.96 13.44
CA SER A 21 -0.70 -9.59 13.47
C SER A 21 -0.37 -8.74 12.23
N ILE A 22 0.37 -9.28 11.25
CA ILE A 22 0.73 -8.52 10.04
C ILE A 22 -0.46 -8.53 9.07
N HIS A 23 -1.36 -7.54 9.22
CA HIS A 23 -2.41 -7.27 8.24
C HIS A 23 -1.84 -6.33 7.16
N ALA A 24 -1.37 -6.93 6.07
CA ALA A 24 -0.78 -6.21 4.94
C ALA A 24 -1.81 -5.77 3.88
N GLU A 25 -3.10 -5.74 4.23
CA GLU A 25 -4.20 -5.39 3.33
C GLU A 25 -4.61 -3.92 3.51
N ALA A 26 -4.83 -3.22 2.40
CA ALA A 26 -5.41 -1.88 2.42
C ALA A 26 -6.89 -1.97 2.82
N THR A 27 -7.38 -1.03 3.64
CA THR A 27 -8.79 -1.02 4.02
C THR A 27 -9.69 -0.76 2.82
N ALA A 28 -10.96 -1.16 2.91
CA ALA A 28 -11.94 -0.90 1.85
C ALA A 28 -12.03 0.59 1.50
N GLU A 29 -11.90 1.47 2.49
CA GLU A 29 -11.92 2.92 2.32
C GLU A 29 -10.67 3.40 1.57
N GLN A 30 -9.49 2.84 1.88
CA GLN A 30 -8.26 3.16 1.15
C GLN A 30 -8.36 2.74 -0.31
N ILE A 31 -8.90 1.55 -0.60
CA ILE A 31 -9.12 1.10 -1.97
C ILE A 31 -10.14 1.99 -2.69
N ALA A 32 -11.24 2.34 -2.03
CA ALA A 32 -12.27 3.22 -2.60
C ALA A 32 -11.74 4.63 -2.92
N SER A 33 -10.66 5.07 -2.25
CA SER A 33 -10.02 6.36 -2.53
C SER A 33 -9.16 6.37 -3.80
N LEU A 34 -8.76 5.19 -4.31
CA LEU A 34 -7.98 5.08 -5.55
C LEU A 34 -8.85 5.44 -6.76
N GLY A 35 -8.31 6.29 -7.63
CA GLY A 35 -9.06 6.81 -8.77
C GLY A 35 -10.10 7.88 -8.42
N GLY A 36 -10.33 8.18 -7.15
CA GLY A 36 -11.14 9.31 -6.67
C GLY A 36 -10.31 10.59 -6.50
N ASP A 37 -10.82 11.64 -5.86
CA ASP A 37 -10.18 12.98 -5.87
C ASP A 37 -8.78 13.05 -5.21
N ALA A 38 -8.46 12.12 -4.30
CA ALA A 38 -7.18 12.12 -3.59
C ALA A 38 -6.06 11.42 -4.37
N TYR A 39 -6.35 10.25 -4.94
CA TYR A 39 -5.34 9.37 -5.53
C TYR A 39 -5.67 8.97 -6.96
N THR A 40 -4.65 8.86 -7.79
CA THR A 40 -4.76 8.25 -9.12
C THR A 40 -5.12 6.76 -8.98
N PRO A 41 -5.55 6.09 -10.06
CA PRO A 41 -5.77 4.64 -10.04
C PRO A 41 -4.52 3.82 -9.63
N PHE A 42 -3.34 4.43 -9.70
CA PHE A 42 -2.06 3.83 -9.32
C PHE A 42 -1.59 4.21 -7.90
N GLY A 43 -2.36 5.00 -7.16
CA GLY A 43 -2.05 5.41 -5.78
C GLY A 43 -1.15 6.64 -5.65
N ALA A 44 -0.83 7.33 -6.74
CA ALA A 44 -0.13 8.62 -6.66
C ALA A 44 -1.09 9.74 -6.21
N ILE A 45 -0.58 10.81 -5.60
CA ILE A 45 -1.37 12.01 -5.29
C ILE A 45 -1.92 12.59 -6.60
N ARG A 46 -3.24 12.81 -6.69
CA ARG A 46 -3.87 13.32 -7.92
C ARG A 46 -3.42 14.73 -8.27
N THR A 47 -3.31 15.61 -7.28
CA THR A 47 -3.03 17.04 -7.49
C THR A 47 -1.60 17.35 -7.96
N GLY A 48 -0.71 16.35 -8.01
CA GLY A 48 0.72 16.57 -8.24
C GLY A 48 1.47 16.93 -6.96
N ASN A 49 2.72 17.36 -7.10
CA ASN A 49 3.60 17.67 -5.95
C ASN A 49 3.64 19.18 -5.64
N ALA A 50 4.06 19.52 -4.43
CA ALA A 50 4.04 20.89 -3.93
C ALA A 50 4.99 21.85 -4.69
N ASP A 51 6.06 21.33 -5.28
CA ASP A 51 7.02 22.14 -6.04
C ASP A 51 6.58 22.40 -7.50
N GLY A 52 5.50 21.76 -7.96
CA GLY A 52 4.92 21.96 -9.28
C GLY A 52 5.68 21.29 -10.44
N SER A 53 6.72 20.51 -10.17
CA SER A 53 7.41 19.73 -11.21
C SER A 53 6.61 18.51 -11.68
N ILE A 54 5.70 18.01 -10.84
CA ILE A 54 4.73 16.97 -11.19
C ILE A 54 3.35 17.64 -11.30
N PRO A 55 2.76 17.72 -12.51
CA PRO A 55 1.45 18.32 -12.70
C PRO A 55 0.33 17.42 -12.15
N GLU A 56 -0.88 17.97 -12.07
CA GLU A 56 -2.10 17.21 -11.75
C GLU A 56 -2.33 16.08 -12.77
N TRP A 57 -2.84 14.94 -12.28
CA TRP A 57 -3.23 13.82 -13.11
C TRP A 57 -4.60 14.07 -13.77
N THR A 58 -4.60 14.17 -15.10
CA THR A 58 -5.79 14.47 -15.91
C THR A 58 -6.37 13.26 -16.66
N GLY A 59 -6.03 12.03 -16.24
CA GLY A 59 -6.53 10.79 -16.87
C GLY A 59 -5.45 9.92 -17.53
N GLY A 60 -4.22 10.42 -17.69
CA GLY A 60 -3.12 9.67 -18.32
C GLY A 60 -3.24 9.58 -19.85
N LEU A 61 -2.46 8.68 -20.46
CA LEU A 61 -2.45 8.44 -21.91
C LEU A 61 -3.37 7.26 -22.24
N ALA A 62 -4.41 7.45 -23.06
CA ALA A 62 -5.34 6.38 -23.42
C ALA A 62 -4.94 5.65 -24.72
N SER A 63 -4.05 6.24 -25.53
CA SER A 63 -3.56 5.65 -26.77
C SER A 63 -2.14 6.09 -27.11
N ALA A 64 -1.46 5.33 -27.99
CA ALA A 64 -0.17 5.72 -28.54
C ALA A 64 -0.26 7.02 -29.35
N ALA A 65 -1.36 7.22 -30.07
CA ALA A 65 -1.65 8.44 -30.82
C ALA A 65 -1.72 9.69 -29.93
N GLU A 66 -2.43 9.62 -28.79
CA GLU A 66 -2.43 10.72 -27.80
C GLU A 66 -1.06 10.98 -27.20
N ALA A 67 -0.25 9.93 -27.07
CA ALA A 67 1.12 10.03 -26.60
C ALA A 67 2.10 10.58 -27.66
N GLY A 68 1.61 10.93 -28.86
CA GLY A 68 2.43 11.47 -29.96
C GLY A 68 3.21 10.42 -30.72
N PHE A 69 2.88 9.14 -30.54
CA PHE A 69 3.45 8.04 -31.30
C PHE A 69 2.56 7.67 -32.49
N PRO A 70 3.17 7.29 -33.63
CA PRO A 70 2.43 6.88 -34.82
C PRO A 70 1.63 5.58 -34.62
#